data_AF-A0A966B9I2-F1
#
_entry.id   AF-A0A966B9I2-F1
#
_cell.length_a   1.000
_cell.length_b   1.000
_cell.length_c   1.000
_cell.angle_alpha   90.00
_cell.angle_beta   90.00
_cell.angle_gamma   90.00
#
_symmetry.space_group_name_H-M   'P 1'
#
loop_
_entity.id
_entity.type
_entity.pdbx_description
1 polymer ?
#
loop_
_entity_poly.entity_id
_entity_poly.type
_entity_poly.pdbx_seq_one_letter_code
_entity_poly.pdbx_strand_id
1 'polypeptide(L)' 'APGYRADVNVIDFDRLRVHQPELAYDLPAGGRRLLQRADGYRHTIVAGIETYAEGEATGALPGRLIRGAQKAPT' A
#
# COMPACT_ATOMS: atom_id res chain seq x y z
N ALA A 1 -2.29 -7.96 16.22
CA ALA A 1 -2.29 -9.06 17.21
C ALA A 1 -3.03 -10.26 16.61
N PRO A 2 -2.87 -11.48 17.14
CA PRO A 2 -3.66 -12.64 16.70
C PRO A 2 -5.16 -12.32 16.64
N GLY A 3 -5.85 -12.86 15.64
CA GLY A 3 -7.27 -12.62 15.39
C GLY A 3 -7.62 -11.31 14.67
N TYR A 4 -6.70 -10.34 14.60
CA TYR A 4 -6.90 -9.14 13.78
C TYR A 4 -6.62 -9.44 12.31
N ARG A 5 -7.17 -8.61 11.42
CA ARG A 5 -6.89 -8.68 9.99
C ARG A 5 -5.38 -8.48 9.75
N ALA A 6 -4.82 -9.31 8.88
CA ALA A 6 -3.41 -9.24 8.49
C ALA A 6 -3.17 -8.11 7.46
N ASP A 7 -3.44 -6.87 7.87
CA ASP A 7 -3.08 -5.67 7.14
C ASP A 7 -1.79 -5.12 7.77
N VAL A 8 -0.67 -5.21 7.04
CA VAL A 8 0.67 -4.99 7.60
C VAL A 8 1.54 -4.27 6.59
N ASN A 9 2.37 -3.34 7.07
CA ASN A 9 3.49 -2.79 6.31
C ASN A 9 4.81 -3.23 6.95
N VAL A 10 5.74 -3.69 6.13
CA VAL A 10 7.13 -3.93 6.54
C VAL A 10 7.98 -2.82 5.96
N ILE A 11 8.59 -2.03 6.84
CA ILE A 11 9.31 -0.81 6.49
C ILE A 11 10.77 -0.94 6.93
N ASP A 12 11.68 -0.73 5.99
CA ASP A 12 13.10 -0.50 6.23
C ASP A 12 13.31 0.99 6.51
N PHE A 13 13.47 1.33 7.78
CA PHE A 13 13.62 2.71 8.22
C PHE A 13 14.95 3.34 7.80
N ASP A 14 16.02 2.55 7.65
CA ASP A 14 17.33 3.07 7.24
C ASP A 14 17.31 3.50 5.76
N ARG A 15 16.45 2.85 4.96
CA ARG A 15 16.27 3.16 3.53
C ARG A 15 15.02 3.99 3.25
N LEU A 16 14.24 4.34 4.28
CA LEU A 16 13.01 5.11 4.13
C LEU A 16 13.32 6.53 3.68
N ARG A 17 12.93 6.85 2.44
CA ARG A 17 13.08 8.20 1.88
C ARG A 17 12.00 8.49 0.85
N VAL A 18 11.68 9.78 0.75
CA VAL A 18 10.76 10.29 -0.27
C VAL A 18 11.55 10.83 -1.46
N HIS A 19 11.06 10.56 -2.67
CA HIS A 19 11.65 11.08 -3.91
C HIS A 19 11.08 12.45 -4.27
N GLN A 20 11.72 13.11 -5.23
CA GLN A 20 11.16 14.30 -5.84
C GLN A 20 9.86 13.96 -6.56
N PRO A 21 8.87 14.88 -6.57
CA PRO A 21 7.63 14.67 -7.28
C PRO A 21 7.83 14.75 -8.81
N GLU A 22 7.12 13.89 -9.54
CA GLU A 22 7.15 13.77 -10.99
C GLU A 22 5.75 14.01 -11.58
N LEU A 23 5.68 14.60 -12.77
CA LEU A 23 4.42 14.79 -13.50
C LEU A 23 4.12 13.56 -14.38
N ALA A 24 3.01 12.88 -14.12
CA ALA A 24 2.48 11.80 -14.94
C ALA A 24 1.27 12.25 -15.76
N TYR A 25 1.23 11.83 -17.02
CA TYR A 25 0.21 12.19 -18.01
C TYR A 25 -0.63 10.98 -18.39
N ASP A 26 -1.13 10.26 -17.38
CA ASP A 26 -1.79 8.96 -17.52
C ASP A 26 -3.26 8.96 -17.09
N LEU A 27 -3.84 10.13 -16.84
CA LEU A 27 -5.24 10.25 -16.46
C LEU A 27 -6.17 10.38 -17.69
N PRO A 28 -7.43 9.93 -17.57
CA PRO A 28 -8.44 10.13 -18.60
C PRO A 28 -8.63 11.61 -18.97
N ALA A 29 -9.12 11.86 -20.18
CA ALA A 29 -9.40 13.20 -20.72
C ALA A 29 -8.20 14.18 -20.74
N GLY A 30 -6.96 13.64 -20.82
CA GLY A 30 -5.75 14.46 -20.86
C GLY A 30 -5.36 15.07 -19.51
N GLY A 31 -5.93 14.56 -18.42
CA GLY A 31 -5.52 14.94 -17.08
C GLY A 31 -4.07 14.54 -16.77
N ARG A 32 -3.51 15.18 -15.75
CA ARG A 32 -2.17 14.88 -15.24
C ARG A 32 -2.19 14.81 -13.72
N ARG A 33 -1.30 14.00 -13.15
CA ARG A 33 -1.13 13.89 -11.69
C ARG A 33 0.33 14.06 -11.30
N LEU A 34 0.53 14.60 -10.11
CA LEU A 34 1.84 14.62 -9.46
C LEU A 34 2.02 13.29 -8.73
N LEU A 35 3.02 12.52 -9.12
CA LEU A 35 3.40 11.26 -8.45
C LEU A 35 4.61 11.52 -7.58
N GLN A 36 4.54 11.07 -6.32
CA GLN A 36 5.67 11.09 -5.42
C GLN A 36 5.92 9.68 -4.92
N ARG A 37 7.05 9.10 -5.33
CA ARG A 37 7.47 7.75 -4.94
C ARG A 37 8.25 7.80 -3.62
N ALA A 38 8.36 6.65 -2.97
CA ALA A 38 9.18 6.48 -1.77
C ALA A 38 9.88 5.12 -1.80
N ASP A 39 11.08 5.06 -1.22
CA ASP A 39 11.80 3.82 -0.94
C ASP A 39 11.58 3.41 0.53
N GLY A 40 11.91 2.17 0.88
CA GLY A 40 11.86 1.66 2.25
C GLY A 40 10.60 0.84 2.58
N TYR A 41 9.56 0.90 1.75
CA TYR A 41 8.43 -0.02 1.84
C TYR A 41 8.80 -1.36 1.21
N ARG A 42 9.10 -2.36 2.05
CA ARG A 42 9.51 -3.69 1.57
C ARG A 42 8.33 -4.56 1.22
N HIS A 43 7.30 -4.57 2.07
CA HIS A 43 6.10 -5.37 1.87
C HIS A 43 4.88 -4.60 2.33
N THR A 44 3.86 -4.52 1.47
CA THR A 44 2.52 -4.06 1.84
C THR A 44 1.57 -5.24 1.71
N ILE A 45 0.89 -5.58 2.81
CA ILE A 45 0.05 -6.77 2.91
C ILE A 45 -1.36 -6.35 3.28
N VAL A 46 -2.34 -6.90 2.58
CA VAL A 46 -3.77 -6.69 2.84
C VAL A 46 -4.46 -8.05 2.95
N ALA A 47 -5.14 -8.28 4.07
CA ALA A 47 -5.78 -9.56 4.39
C ALA A 47 -4.85 -10.77 4.25
N GLY A 48 -3.56 -10.60 4.58
CA GLY A 48 -2.55 -11.67 4.49
C GLY A 48 -1.99 -11.90 3.09
N ILE A 49 -2.40 -11.12 2.09
CA ILE A 49 -1.90 -11.20 0.71
C ILE A 49 -1.05 -9.96 0.42
N GLU A 50 0.17 -10.18 -0.07
CA GLU A 50 1.09 -9.12 -0.46
C GLU A 50 0.60 -8.38 -1.73
N THR A 51 0.41 -7.07 -1.61
CA THR A 51 -0.06 -6.19 -2.69
C THR A 51 1.07 -5.36 -3.29
N TYR A 52 2.15 -5.12 -2.54
CA TYR A 52 3.39 -4.51 -3.02
C TYR A 52 4.60 -5.23 -2.45
N ALA A 53 5.61 -5.44 -3.30
CA ALA A 53 6.91 -5.99 -2.94
C ALA A 53 8.01 -5.03 -3.41
N GLU A 54 8.86 -4.58 -2.48
CA GLU A 54 9.96 -3.62 -2.70
C GLU A 54 9.52 -2.38 -3.50
N GLY A 55 8.36 -1.81 -3.15
CA GLY A 55 7.78 -0.63 -3.79
C GLY A 55 7.00 -0.88 -5.08
N GLU A 56 6.98 -2.11 -5.61
CA GLU A 56 6.30 -2.46 -6.87
C GLU A 56 4.99 -3.20 -6.63
N ALA A 57 3.95 -2.87 -7.41
CA ALA A 57 2.64 -3.49 -7.29
C ALA A 57 2.66 -4.95 -7.77
N THR A 58 2.13 -5.88 -6.99
CA THR A 58 2.03 -7.31 -7.36
C THR A 58 0.85 -7.60 -8.29
N GLY A 59 -0.08 -6.65 -8.42
CA GLY A 59 -1.36 -6.84 -9.11
C GLY A 59 -2.44 -7.54 -8.27
N ALA A 60 -2.12 -8.00 -7.05
CA ALA A 60 -3.10 -8.59 -6.15
C ALA A 60 -4.08 -7.53 -5.61
N LEU A 61 -5.39 -7.79 -5.74
CA LEU A 61 -6.46 -6.91 -5.27
C LEU A 61 -7.36 -7.61 -4.22
N PRO A 62 -6.82 -7.98 -3.04
CA PRO A 62 -7.54 -8.76 -2.02
C PRO A 62 -8.52 -7.92 -1.18
N GLY A 63 -8.60 -6.60 -1.41
CA GLY A 63 -9.48 -5.70 -0.68
C GLY A 63 -10.96 -6.12 -0.75
N ARG A 64 -11.67 -5.97 0.36
CA ARG A 64 -13.12 -6.23 0.48
C ARG A 64 -13.74 -5.13 1.34
N LEU A 65 -15.06 -4.94 1.21
CA LEU A 65 -15.82 -4.00 2.04
C LEU A 65 -15.70 -4.39 3.52
N ILE A 66 -15.23 -3.44 4.34
CA ILE A 66 -15.21 -3.57 5.80
C ILE A 66 -16.50 -2.94 6.34
N ARG A 67 -17.28 -3.73 7.06
CA ARG A 67 -18.57 -3.31 7.62
C ARG A 67 -18.41 -2.90 9.08
N GLY A 68 -18.66 -1.61 9.36
CA GLY A 68 -18.91 -1.07 10.70
C GLY A 68 -17.91 -1.48 11.80
N ALA A 69 -18.26 -1.17 13.04
CA ALA A 69 -17.51 -1.65 14.19
C ALA A 69 -17.65 -3.17 14.32
N GLN A 70 -16.53 -3.85 14.53
CA GLN A 70 -16.48 -5.28 14.86
C GLN A 70 -16.01 -5.42 16.32
N LYS A 71 -16.42 -6.52 16.97
CA LYS A 71 -15.87 -6.86 18.29
C LYS A 71 -14.36 -7.12 18.15
N ALA A 72 -13.61 -6.84 19.22
CA ALA A 72 -12.21 -7.25 19.28
C ALA A 72 -12.11 -8.78 19.11
N PRO A 73 -11.08 -9.29 18.42
CA PRO A 73 -10.83 -10.71 18.33
C PRO A 73 -10.61 -11.33 19.72
N THR A 74 -11.09 -12.57 19.89
CA THR A 74 -10.93 -13.39 21.11
C THR A 74 -9.59 -14.09 21.15
#